data_AF-A0A0U0T9K9-F1
#
_entry.id   AF-A0A0U0T9K9-F1
#
_cell.length_a   1.000
_cell.length_b   1.000
_cell.length_c   1.000
_cell.angle_alpha   90.00
_cell.angle_beta   90.00
_cell.angle_gamma   90.00
#
_symmetry.space_group_name_H-M   'P 1'
#
loop_
_entity.id
_entity.type
_entity.pdbx_description
1 polymer ?
#
loop_
_entity_poly.entity_id
_entity_poly.type
_entity_poly.pdbx_seq_one_letter_code
_entity_poly.pdbx_strand_id
1 'polypeptide(L)'
;MKLGVLAALDQRIGLRYAMPPMTDTNTGSYLRHHLKLAGRDDALFSDDAIGLIHQTSRGYPRAVNNLALQALVAAFAADKAIVDESTTRTAIAEVTAD
;
A
#
# COMPACT_ATOMS: atom_id res chain seq x y z
N MET A 1 -25.07 -13.78 9.24
CA MET A 1 -25.47 -14.01 10.64
C MET A 1 -24.82 -12.97 11.52
N LYS A 2 -25.60 -12.08 12.16
CA LYS A 2 -25.07 -11.09 13.13
C LYS A 2 -24.80 -11.86 14.44
N LEU A 3 -23.54 -12.01 14.85
CA LEU A 3 -23.23 -12.60 16.15
C LEU A 3 -23.78 -11.69 17.25
N GLY A 4 -24.76 -12.17 18.03
CA GLY A 4 -25.35 -11.42 19.14
C GLY A 4 -24.36 -11.03 20.25
N VAL A 5 -23.16 -11.61 20.23
CA VAL A 5 -22.06 -11.34 21.16
C VAL A 5 -21.64 -9.86 21.18
N LEU A 6 -21.79 -9.12 20.08
CA LEU A 6 -21.39 -7.71 19.98
C LEU A 6 -22.56 -6.72 20.07
N ALA A 7 -23.79 -7.18 20.34
CA ALA A 7 -24.98 -6.34 20.30
C ALA A 7 -24.92 -5.13 21.25
N ALA A 8 -24.35 -5.30 22.46
CA ALA A 8 -24.20 -4.21 23.43
C ALA A 8 -23.13 -3.17 23.03
N LEU A 9 -22.14 -3.56 22.25
CA LEU A 9 -21.14 -2.65 21.67
C LEU A 9 -21.72 -1.92 20.46
N ASP A 10 -22.46 -2.65 19.61
CA ASP A 10 -23.07 -2.10 18.39
C ASP A 10 -24.01 -0.94 18.68
N GLN A 11 -24.72 -0.97 19.82
CA GLN A 11 -25.61 0.09 20.31
C GLN A 11 -24.87 1.36 20.76
N ARG A 12 -23.56 1.27 21.08
CA ARG A 12 -22.74 2.40 21.55
C ARG A 12 -21.93 3.06 20.43
N ILE A 13 -21.91 2.47 19.23
CA ILE A 13 -21.24 3.04 18.06
C ILE A 13 -22.21 3.97 17.33
N GLY A 14 -22.08 5.27 17.57
CA GLY A 14 -22.93 6.31 16.97
C GLY A 14 -22.62 6.64 15.51
N LEU A 15 -21.42 6.34 15.02
CA LEU A 15 -21.01 6.56 13.64
C LEU A 15 -20.17 5.39 13.14
N ARG A 16 -20.51 4.90 11.95
CA ARG A 16 -19.67 3.97 11.18
C ARG A 16 -19.33 4.65 9.86
N TYR A 17 -18.05 4.83 9.60
CA TYR A 17 -17.57 5.37 8.33
C TYR A 17 -16.62 4.37 7.68
N ALA A 18 -16.94 4.00 6.44
CA ALA A 18 -16.04 3.21 5.62
C ALA A 18 -15.17 4.19 4.82
N MET A 19 -13.86 4.20 5.11
CA MET A 19 -12.93 4.99 4.31
C MET A 19 -12.83 4.40 2.90
N PRO A 20 -13.08 5.19 1.85
CA PRO A 20 -12.87 4.72 0.49
C PRO A 20 -11.38 4.48 0.22
N PRO A 21 -11.03 3.63 -0.76
CA PRO A 21 -9.66 3.51 -1.22
C PRO A 21 -9.13 4.86 -1.73
N MET A 22 -7.82 5.04 -1.67
CA MET A 22 -7.13 6.20 -2.24
C MET A 22 -7.28 6.20 -3.76
N THR A 23 -7.21 7.37 -4.38
CA THR A 23 -6.98 7.52 -5.82
C THR A 23 -5.53 7.19 -6.17
N ASP A 24 -5.22 7.08 -7.46
CA ASP A 24 -3.85 6.94 -7.97
C ASP A 24 -2.91 8.05 -7.46
N THR A 25 -3.38 9.30 -7.54
CA THR A 25 -2.66 10.52 -7.16
C THR A 25 -2.43 10.54 -5.66
N ASN A 26 -3.46 10.15 -4.87
CA ASN A 26 -3.34 10.03 -3.43
C ASN A 26 -2.37 8.91 -3.05
N THR A 27 -2.33 7.81 -3.81
CA THR A 27 -1.39 6.70 -3.58
C THR A 27 0.06 7.16 -3.78
N GLY A 28 0.35 7.88 -4.86
CA GLY A 28 1.69 8.43 -5.08
C GLY A 28 2.10 9.43 -3.99
N SER A 29 1.21 10.33 -3.60
CA SER A 29 1.47 11.30 -2.52
C SER A 29 1.62 10.63 -1.16
N TYR A 30 0.86 9.57 -0.92
CA TYR A 30 0.96 8.74 0.28
C TYR A 30 2.33 8.07 0.39
N LEU A 31 2.81 7.43 -0.67
CA LEU A 31 4.14 6.81 -0.70
C LEU A 31 5.26 7.84 -0.47
N ARG A 32 5.20 8.99 -1.18
CA ARG A 32 6.16 10.09 -0.99
C ARG A 32 6.15 10.61 0.45
N HIS A 33 4.98 10.78 1.05
CA HIS A 33 4.87 11.21 2.43
C HIS A 33 5.52 10.20 3.39
N HIS A 34 5.27 8.91 3.19
CA HIS A 34 5.89 7.85 3.99
C HIS A 34 7.42 7.80 3.86
N LEU A 35 7.96 7.99 2.65
CA LEU A 35 9.41 8.10 2.46
C LEU A 35 9.99 9.33 3.17
N LYS A 36 9.30 10.46 3.11
CA LYS A 36 9.71 11.68 3.81
C LYS A 36 9.77 11.48 5.32
N LEU A 37 8.80 10.76 5.89
CA LEU A 37 8.82 10.39 7.32
C LEU A 37 10.03 9.49 7.67
N ALA A 38 10.49 8.67 6.72
CA ALA A 38 11.72 7.88 6.85
C ALA A 38 13.00 8.68 6.56
N GLY A 39 12.91 10.00 6.34
CA GLY A 39 14.06 10.87 6.09
C GLY A 39 14.55 10.88 4.63
N ARG A 40 13.73 10.42 3.68
CA ARG A 40 14.06 10.37 2.25
C ARG A 40 13.12 11.28 1.47
N ASP A 41 13.68 12.27 0.77
CA ASP A 41 12.93 13.19 -0.10
C ASP A 41 13.15 12.90 -1.60
N ASP A 42 13.97 11.91 -1.95
CA ASP A 42 14.22 11.48 -3.32
C ASP A 42 13.17 10.47 -3.84
N ALA A 43 12.99 10.44 -5.15
CA ALA A 43 12.04 9.56 -5.82
C ALA A 43 12.56 8.12 -5.87
N LEU A 44 12.20 7.31 -4.87
CA LEU A 44 12.54 5.89 -4.81
C LEU A 44 11.60 4.98 -5.61
N PHE A 45 10.47 5.49 -6.08
CA PHE A 45 9.51 4.76 -6.91
C PHE A 45 9.33 5.49 -8.24
N SER A 46 9.35 4.74 -9.35
CA SER A 46 8.91 5.26 -10.64
C SER A 46 7.39 5.44 -10.69
N ASP A 47 6.91 6.29 -11.59
CA ASP A 47 5.46 6.49 -11.78
C ASP A 47 4.75 5.19 -12.19
N ASP A 48 5.39 4.35 -13.01
CA ASP A 48 4.87 3.03 -13.40
C ASP A 48 4.75 2.09 -12.20
N ALA A 49 5.74 2.10 -11.29
CA ALA A 49 5.69 1.31 -10.07
C ALA A 49 4.55 1.76 -9.15
N ILE A 50 4.38 3.08 -8.98
CA ILE A 50 3.28 3.66 -8.20
C ILE A 50 1.93 3.24 -8.79
N GLY A 51 1.77 3.32 -10.11
CA GLY A 51 0.57 2.90 -10.82
C GLY A 51 0.25 1.41 -10.60
N LEU A 52 1.26 0.56 -10.72
CA LEU A 52 1.11 -0.89 -10.53
C LEU A 52 0.79 -1.26 -9.08
N ILE A 53 1.42 -0.60 -8.10
CA ILE A 53 1.10 -0.74 -6.67
C ILE A 53 -0.35 -0.32 -6.42
N HIS A 54 -0.78 0.83 -6.96
CA HIS A 54 -2.14 1.32 -6.81
C HIS A 54 -3.16 0.33 -7.36
N GLN A 55 -2.96 -0.15 -8.59
CA GLN A 55 -3.86 -1.09 -9.26
C GLN A 55 -3.99 -2.41 -8.47
N THR A 56 -2.86 -2.95 -8.02
CA THR A 56 -2.82 -4.24 -7.32
C THR A 56 -3.41 -4.14 -5.91
N SER A 57 -3.08 -3.07 -5.18
CA SER A 57 -3.64 -2.80 -3.84
C SER A 57 -5.09 -2.33 -3.86
N ARG A 58 -5.63 -1.95 -5.03
CA ARG A 58 -6.90 -1.26 -5.22
C ARG A 58 -7.00 0.04 -4.40
N GLY A 59 -5.86 0.69 -4.13
CA GLY A 59 -5.77 1.93 -3.35
C GLY A 59 -5.98 1.78 -1.84
N TYR A 60 -6.05 0.56 -1.29
CA TYR A 60 -6.17 0.37 0.16
C TYR A 60 -4.83 0.61 0.87
N PRO A 61 -4.73 1.54 1.84
CA PRO A 61 -3.44 1.95 2.42
C PRO A 61 -2.59 0.80 2.98
N ARG A 62 -3.22 -0.17 3.66
CA ARG A 62 -2.49 -1.34 4.19
C ARG A 62 -1.91 -2.22 3.09
N ALA A 63 -2.67 -2.43 2.00
CA ALA A 63 -2.19 -3.21 0.85
C ALA A 63 -1.10 -2.44 0.07
N VAL A 64 -1.26 -1.12 -0.09
CA VAL A 64 -0.24 -0.23 -0.68
C VAL A 64 1.08 -0.35 0.09
N ASN A 65 1.05 -0.23 1.42
CA ASN A 65 2.26 -0.32 2.25
C ASN A 65 2.95 -1.67 2.14
N ASN A 66 2.19 -2.76 2.18
CA ASN A 66 2.76 -4.10 2.10
C ASN A 66 3.46 -4.31 0.73
N LEU A 67 2.81 -3.93 -0.37
CA LEU A 67 3.40 -4.02 -1.71
C LEU A 67 4.61 -3.12 -1.86
N ALA A 68 4.53 -1.87 -1.38
CA ALA A 68 5.64 -0.93 -1.46
C ALA A 68 6.87 -1.40 -0.68
N LEU A 69 6.67 -1.98 0.52
CA LEU A 69 7.76 -2.55 1.31
C LEU A 69 8.43 -3.72 0.57
N GLN A 70 7.65 -4.66 0.04
CA GLN A 70 8.21 -5.79 -0.70
C GLN A 70 8.89 -5.34 -2.00
N ALA A 71 8.37 -4.30 -2.67
CA ALA A 71 8.99 -3.74 -3.85
C ALA A 71 10.34 -3.08 -3.54
N LEU A 72 10.46 -2.41 -2.38
CA LEU A 72 11.74 -1.89 -1.89
C LEU A 72 12.74 -3.02 -1.58
N VAL A 73 12.29 -4.11 -0.96
CA VAL A 73 13.13 -5.30 -0.70
C VAL A 73 13.60 -5.93 -2.01
N ALA A 74 12.69 -6.10 -2.98
CA ALA A 74 13.01 -6.64 -4.30
C ALA A 74 14.01 -5.75 -5.07
N ALA A 75 13.84 -4.42 -5.02
CA ALA A 75 14.78 -3.48 -5.63
C ALA A 75 16.16 -3.54 -4.97
N PHE A 76 16.21 -3.62 -3.63
CA PHE A 76 17.45 -3.81 -2.90
C PHE A 76 18.15 -5.13 -3.28
N ALA A 77 17.41 -6.24 -3.32
CA ALA A 77 17.95 -7.55 -3.72
C ALA A 77 18.47 -7.57 -5.17
N ALA A 78 17.90 -6.72 -6.04
CA ALA A 78 18.32 -6.55 -7.43
C ALA A 78 19.40 -5.47 -7.63
N ASP A 79 19.97 -4.92 -6.55
CA ASP A 79 20.95 -3.82 -6.57
C ASP A 79 20.49 -2.58 -7.36
N LYS A 80 19.18 -2.29 -7.32
CA LYS A 80 18.56 -1.14 -7.98
C LYS A 80 18.32 0.01 -7.00
N ALA A 81 18.66 1.21 -7.42
CA ALA A 81 18.42 2.43 -6.64
C ALA A 81 16.95 2.91 -6.68
N ILE A 82 16.17 2.49 -7.68
CA ILE A 82 14.78 2.89 -7.88
C ILE A 82 13.91 1.64 -8.02
N VAL A 83 12.76 1.64 -7.34
CA VAL A 83 11.69 0.68 -7.53
C VAL A 83 10.98 0.99 -8.86
N ASP A 84 11.09 0.06 -9.79
CA ASP A 84 10.50 0.10 -11.12
C ASP A 84 9.37 -0.95 -11.26
N GLU A 85 8.76 -1.03 -12.44
CA GLU A 85 7.69 -1.99 -12.71
C GLU A 85 8.16 -3.44 -12.51
N SER A 86 9.40 -3.76 -12.89
CA SER A 86 9.96 -5.12 -12.81
C SER A 86 10.12 -5.61 -11.36
N THR A 87 10.69 -4.78 -10.49
CA THR A 87 10.83 -5.07 -9.06
C THR A 87 9.48 -5.12 -8.36
N THR A 88 8.56 -4.25 -8.76
CA THR A 88 7.17 -4.27 -8.27
C THR A 88 6.45 -5.55 -8.65
N ARG A 89 6.60 -6.06 -9.88
CA ARG A 89 6.02 -7.35 -10.31
C ARG A 89 6.58 -8.52 -9.51
N THR A 90 7.87 -8.48 -9.19
CA THR A 90 8.52 -9.49 -8.34
C THR A 90 7.89 -9.49 -6.95
N ALA A 91 7.75 -8.32 -6.34
CA ALA A 91 7.09 -8.17 -5.04
C ALA A 91 5.63 -8.65 -5.04
N ILE A 92 4.88 -8.39 -6.12
CA ILE A 92 3.49 -8.87 -6.26
C ILE A 92 3.46 -10.40 -6.28
N ALA A 93 4.36 -11.05 -7.03
CA ALA A 93 4.43 -12.50 -7.08
C ALA A 93 4.69 -13.11 -5.70
N GLU A 94 5.56 -12.50 -4.89
CA GLU A 94 5.83 -12.96 -3.52
C GLU A 94 4.64 -12.78 -2.59
N VAL A 95 3.97 -11.62 -2.62
CA VAL A 95 2.80 -11.34 -1.75
C VAL A 95 1.60 -12.22 -2.08
N THR A 96 1.49 -12.72 -3.32
CA THR A 96 0.39 -13.60 -3.74
C THR A 96 0.68 -15.07 -3.51
N ALA A 97 1.92 -15.43 -3.16
CA ALA A 97 2.34 -16.81 -2.89
C ALA A 97 2.02 -17.27 -1.45
N ASP A 98 1.70 -16.32 -0.56
CA ASP A 98 1.21 -16.55 0.82
C ASP A 98 -0.33 -16.53 0.90
#